data_AF-A0ABD2S792-F1
#
_entry.id   AF-A0ABD2S792-F1
#
_cell.length_a   1.000
_cell.length_b   1.000
_cell.length_c   1.000
_cell.angle_alpha   90.00
_cell.angle_beta   90.00
_cell.angle_gamma   90.00
#
_symmetry.space_group_name_H-M   'P 1'
#
loop_
_entity.id
_entity.type
_entity.pdbx_description
1 polymer ?
#
loop_
_entity_poly.entity_id
_entity_poly.type
_entity_poly.pdbx_seq_one_letter_code
_entity_poly.pdbx_strand_id
1 'polypeptide(L)'
;MEQRTKNDETFKYMASIYSRSHHNMSLSEEFPGGITNGAYWYPIYGGMQDWNYLHAGCFELTLEISDDKWPNASELPTLFEYNKMSMLNLVASLMKTGIHGRIFSSDEGKPLPASIAIKGLNSTIHARETLADYHRLLVPGGKYEVIATMPGYKSRSTSIMLGEEAMTVDFVMDPVITPINSFLQRGWSCSLPGPHLEVFFILVLVLVSVFLCFLLKRRVVLNYPKQRQTKRSVLGV
;
A
#
# COMPACT_ATOMS: atom_id res chain seq x y z
N MET A 1 -10.48 -23.57 11.52
CA MET A 1 -11.14 -23.13 10.27
C MET A 1 -10.09 -22.33 9.51
N GLU A 2 -9.74 -22.73 8.29
CA GLU A 2 -8.66 -22.09 7.54
C GLU A 2 -9.09 -20.68 7.09
N GLN A 3 -8.40 -19.65 7.57
CA GLN A 3 -8.67 -18.26 7.17
C GLN A 3 -7.88 -17.95 5.90
N ARG A 4 -8.58 -17.81 4.78
CA ARG A 4 -7.97 -17.52 3.47
C ARG A 4 -8.15 -16.07 3.09
N THR A 5 -7.13 -15.49 2.47
CA THR A 5 -7.25 -14.17 1.84
C THR A 5 -7.96 -14.31 0.49
N LYS A 6 -8.46 -13.20 -0.06
CA LYS A 6 -9.05 -13.21 -1.40
C LYS A 6 -8.01 -13.41 -2.50
N ASN A 7 -6.73 -13.25 -2.16
CA ASN A 7 -5.58 -13.44 -3.05
C ASN A 7 -4.78 -14.69 -2.69
N ASP A 8 -5.43 -15.69 -2.08
CA ASP A 8 -4.81 -16.94 -1.63
C ASP A 8 -3.96 -17.60 -2.73
N GLU A 9 -4.50 -17.73 -3.94
CA GLU A 9 -3.75 -18.30 -5.08
C GLU A 9 -2.52 -17.45 -5.47
N THR A 10 -2.61 -16.12 -5.37
CA THR A 10 -1.46 -15.25 -5.64
C THR A 10 -0.39 -15.40 -4.55
N PHE A 11 -0.77 -15.47 -3.27
CA PHE A 11 0.16 -15.70 -2.18
C PHE A 11 0.81 -17.09 -2.26
N LYS A 12 0.05 -18.13 -2.57
CA LYS A 12 0.57 -19.48 -2.81
C LYS A 12 1.56 -19.50 -3.96
N TYR A 13 1.24 -18.83 -5.07
CA TYR A 13 2.16 -18.68 -6.20
C TYR A 13 3.46 -18.01 -5.77
N MET A 14 3.39 -16.84 -5.11
CA MET A 14 4.56 -16.11 -4.60
C MET A 14 5.41 -16.97 -3.66
N ALA A 15 4.79 -17.60 -2.67
CA ALA A 15 5.47 -18.45 -1.69
C ALA A 15 6.13 -19.66 -2.36
N SER A 16 5.45 -20.26 -3.35
CA SER A 16 5.97 -21.42 -4.08
C SER A 16 7.21 -21.11 -4.92
N ILE A 17 7.36 -19.89 -5.44
CA ILE A 17 8.57 -19.48 -6.17
C ILE A 17 9.79 -19.53 -5.24
N TYR A 18 9.63 -19.02 -4.02
CA TYR A 18 10.68 -19.03 -3.02
C TYR A 18 10.97 -20.45 -2.52
N SER A 19 9.93 -21.17 -2.09
CA SER A 19 10.10 -22.48 -1.44
C SER A 19 10.71 -23.51 -2.38
N ARG A 20 10.26 -23.57 -3.65
CA ARG A 20 10.77 -24.53 -4.65
C ARG A 20 12.24 -24.32 -5.00
N SER A 21 12.74 -23.10 -4.86
CA SER A 21 14.14 -22.76 -5.12
C SER A 21 15.03 -22.98 -3.89
N HIS A 22 14.43 -23.14 -2.71
CA HIS A 22 15.15 -23.25 -1.45
C HIS A 22 15.43 -24.72 -1.13
N HIS A 23 16.69 -25.03 -0.79
CA HIS A 23 17.17 -26.39 -0.61
C HIS A 23 16.34 -27.20 0.40
N ASN A 24 16.20 -26.73 1.64
CA ASN A 24 15.46 -27.45 2.68
C ASN A 24 13.94 -27.26 2.61
N MET A 25 13.48 -26.01 2.40
CA MET A 25 12.05 -25.67 2.41
C MET A 25 11.25 -26.48 1.38
N SER A 26 11.80 -26.70 0.17
CA SER A 26 11.15 -27.51 -0.87
C SER A 26 10.94 -28.98 -0.48
N LEU A 27 11.72 -29.49 0.48
CA LEU A 27 11.71 -30.87 0.95
C LEU A 27 10.96 -31.04 2.28
N SER A 28 10.29 -30.01 2.77
CA SER A 28 9.57 -30.07 4.05
C SER A 28 8.47 -31.13 4.03
N GLU A 29 8.51 -32.05 5.00
CA GLU A 29 7.45 -33.04 5.23
C GLU A 29 6.29 -32.44 6.05
N GLU A 30 6.60 -31.51 6.97
CA GLU A 30 5.60 -30.84 7.81
C GLU A 30 4.74 -29.85 7.01
N PHE A 31 5.37 -29.10 6.10
CA PHE A 31 4.70 -28.11 5.25
C PHE A 31 4.79 -28.54 3.79
N PRO A 32 3.75 -29.21 3.24
CA PRO A 32 3.76 -29.67 1.86
C PRO A 32 4.10 -28.55 0.87
N GLY A 33 5.16 -28.76 0.07
CA GLY A 33 5.67 -27.77 -0.88
C GLY A 33 6.40 -26.58 -0.24
N GLY A 34 6.72 -26.66 1.05
CA GLY A 34 7.47 -25.65 1.79
C GLY A 34 6.71 -24.36 2.06
N ILE A 35 5.38 -24.40 2.08
CA ILE A 35 4.53 -23.22 2.28
C ILE A 35 3.43 -23.53 3.28
N THR A 36 2.97 -22.51 4.01
CA THR A 36 1.83 -22.64 4.93
C THR A 36 1.01 -21.36 4.97
N ASN A 37 -0.27 -21.49 5.30
CA ASN A 37 -1.09 -20.34 5.67
C ASN A 37 -0.80 -19.99 7.13
N GLY A 38 -0.47 -18.73 7.43
CA GLY A 38 -0.07 -18.32 8.78
C GLY A 38 -1.10 -18.70 9.84
N ALA A 39 -2.38 -18.38 9.63
CA ALA A 39 -3.44 -18.71 10.59
C ALA A 39 -3.71 -20.22 10.71
N TYR A 40 -3.42 -21.00 9.67
CA TYR A 40 -3.49 -22.47 9.72
C TYR A 40 -2.38 -23.07 10.57
N TRP A 41 -1.16 -22.51 10.50
CA TRP A 41 -0.04 -22.95 11.33
C TRP A 41 -0.25 -22.54 12.79
N TYR A 42 -0.37 -21.24 13.05
CA TYR A 42 -0.82 -20.69 14.33
C TYR A 42 -1.28 -19.22 14.17
N PRO A 43 -2.43 -18.83 14.75
CA PRO A 43 -2.97 -17.49 14.56
C PRO A 43 -2.13 -16.43 15.28
N ILE A 44 -1.75 -15.38 14.55
CA ILE A 44 -1.10 -14.17 15.06
C ILE A 44 -1.98 -12.97 14.71
N TYR A 45 -2.20 -12.08 15.68
CA TYR A 45 -2.96 -10.85 15.47
C TYR A 45 -2.02 -9.64 15.55
N GLY A 46 -2.27 -8.64 14.69
CA GLY A 46 -1.45 -7.41 14.65
C GLY A 46 -0.09 -7.60 13.98
N GLY A 47 0.09 -8.65 13.18
CA GLY A 47 1.30 -8.88 12.39
C GLY A 47 1.47 -7.88 11.25
N MET A 48 2.72 -7.57 10.92
CA MET A 48 3.09 -6.67 9.83
C MET A 48 2.59 -7.17 8.47
N GLN A 49 2.68 -8.48 8.22
CA GLN A 49 2.27 -9.13 6.97
C GLN A 49 0.83 -8.80 6.58
N ASP A 50 -0.11 -9.01 7.50
CA ASP A 50 -1.53 -8.78 7.25
C ASP A 50 -1.84 -7.29 7.16
N TRP A 51 -1.13 -6.45 7.92
CA TRP A 51 -1.26 -5.00 7.83
C TRP A 51 -0.86 -4.47 6.44
N ASN A 52 0.25 -4.98 5.88
CA ASN A 52 0.70 -4.62 4.55
C ASN A 52 -0.35 -4.94 3.47
N TYR A 53 -0.98 -6.11 3.56
CA TYR A 53 -2.03 -6.51 2.62
C TYR A 53 -3.30 -5.67 2.77
N LEU A 54 -3.78 -5.48 4.00
CA LEU A 54 -5.07 -4.85 4.27
C LEU A 54 -5.05 -3.32 4.16
N HIS A 55 -3.92 -2.69 4.51
CA HIS A 55 -3.83 -1.23 4.63
C HIS A 55 -2.85 -0.59 3.65
N ALA A 56 -1.70 -1.22 3.39
CA ALA A 56 -0.70 -0.65 2.48
C ALA A 56 -0.91 -1.07 1.01
N GLY A 57 -1.76 -2.08 0.75
CA GLY A 57 -1.95 -2.66 -0.58
C GLY A 57 -0.72 -3.40 -1.10
N CYS A 58 0.21 -3.78 -0.21
CA CYS A 58 1.44 -4.50 -0.54
C CYS A 58 1.27 -5.99 -0.23
N PHE A 59 1.78 -6.85 -1.11
CA PHE A 59 1.75 -8.29 -0.88
C PHE A 59 3.06 -8.68 -0.21
N GLU A 60 2.98 -9.10 1.05
CA GLU A 60 4.13 -9.46 1.89
C GLU A 60 4.11 -10.95 2.25
N LEU A 61 5.28 -11.59 2.27
CA LEU A 61 5.49 -12.96 2.75
C LEU A 61 6.33 -12.93 4.02
N THR A 62 6.01 -13.80 4.98
CA THR A 62 6.91 -14.16 6.09
C THR A 62 7.73 -15.39 5.68
N LEU A 63 9.04 -15.31 5.83
CA LEU A 63 9.97 -16.38 5.45
C LEU A 63 10.70 -16.88 6.69
N GLU A 64 10.42 -18.12 7.09
CA GLU A 64 11.13 -18.83 8.16
C GLU A 64 12.32 -19.57 7.53
N ILE A 65 13.52 -18.99 7.64
CA ILE A 65 14.70 -19.42 6.86
C ILE A 65 15.64 -20.39 7.62
N SER A 66 15.39 -20.61 8.92
CA SER A 66 16.21 -21.45 9.81
C SER A 66 15.41 -21.91 11.02
N ASP A 67 15.61 -23.15 11.45
CA ASP A 67 15.02 -23.70 12.68
C ASP A 67 15.73 -23.16 13.94
N ASP A 68 17.05 -22.95 13.84
CA ASP A 68 17.80 -22.23 14.87
C ASP A 68 17.63 -20.73 14.67
N LYS A 69 17.05 -20.06 15.68
CA LYS A 69 16.85 -18.61 15.69
C LYS A 69 18.16 -17.84 15.83
N TRP A 70 19.21 -18.48 16.33
CA TRP A 70 20.53 -17.89 16.55
C TRP A 70 21.65 -18.86 16.14
N PRO A 71 21.77 -19.17 14.82
CA PRO A 71 22.73 -20.14 14.33
C PRO A 71 24.16 -19.68 14.57
N ASN A 72 25.10 -20.63 14.59
CA ASN A 72 26.52 -20.28 14.71
C ASN A 72 26.97 -19.48 13.48
N ALA A 73 27.90 -18.54 13.67
CA ALA A 73 28.49 -17.77 12.57
C ALA A 73 29.07 -18.66 11.44
N SER A 74 29.52 -19.88 11.76
CA SER A 74 30.01 -20.85 10.78
C SER A 74 28.93 -21.38 9.82
N GLU A 75 27.65 -21.30 10.18
CA GLU A 75 26.52 -21.80 9.39
C GLU A 75 25.97 -20.75 8.41
N LEU A 76 26.29 -19.47 8.63
CA LEU A 76 25.80 -18.36 7.81
C LEU A 76 26.11 -18.51 6.30
N PRO A 77 27.29 -18.99 5.87
CA PRO A 77 27.55 -19.21 4.44
C PRO A 77 26.60 -20.23 3.82
N THR A 78 26.28 -21.30 4.54
CA THR A 78 25.34 -22.34 4.07
C THR A 78 23.92 -21.80 4.01
N LEU A 79 23.46 -21.10 5.05
CA LEU A 79 22.15 -20.44 5.06
C LEU A 79 22.03 -19.44 3.91
N PHE A 80 23.07 -18.67 3.64
CA PHE A 80 23.09 -17.76 2.49
C PHE A 80 22.91 -18.51 1.17
N GLU A 81 23.70 -19.57 0.93
CA GLU A 81 23.61 -20.34 -0.32
C GLU A 81 22.23 -21.01 -0.50
N TYR A 82 21.59 -21.47 0.58
CA TYR A 82 20.23 -22.02 0.52
C TYR A 82 19.16 -21.00 0.11
N ASN A 83 19.32 -19.74 0.53
CA ASN A 83 18.33 -18.68 0.32
C ASN A 83 18.60 -17.84 -0.94
N LYS A 84 19.85 -17.77 -1.39
CA LYS A 84 20.31 -16.86 -2.45
C LYS A 84 19.48 -16.99 -3.73
N MET A 85 19.35 -18.19 -4.27
CA MET A 85 18.58 -18.39 -5.50
C MET A 85 17.09 -18.17 -5.30
N SER A 86 16.55 -18.52 -4.13
CA SER A 86 15.14 -18.30 -3.79
C SER A 86 14.78 -16.83 -3.74
N MET A 87 15.61 -15.99 -3.12
CA MET A 87 15.43 -14.54 -3.08
C MET A 87 15.49 -13.94 -4.50
N LEU A 88 16.49 -14.34 -5.29
CA LEU A 88 16.65 -13.85 -6.66
C LEU A 88 15.48 -14.26 -7.55
N ASN A 89 15.05 -15.53 -7.49
CA ASN A 89 13.95 -16.04 -8.27
C ASN A 89 12.62 -15.39 -7.88
N LEU A 90 12.39 -15.15 -6.59
CA LEU A 90 11.20 -14.46 -6.11
C LEU A 90 11.10 -13.06 -6.73
N VAL A 91 12.15 -12.25 -6.61
CA VAL A 91 12.16 -10.89 -7.18
C VAL A 91 12.04 -10.95 -8.71
N ALA A 92 12.87 -11.76 -9.37
CA ALA A 92 12.91 -11.84 -10.83
C ALA A 92 11.59 -12.31 -11.45
N SER A 93 10.90 -13.25 -10.81
CA SER A 93 9.62 -13.78 -11.31
C SER A 93 8.49 -12.79 -11.07
N LEU A 94 8.42 -12.17 -9.88
CA LEU A 94 7.35 -11.24 -9.55
C LEU A 94 7.43 -9.92 -10.32
N MET A 95 8.63 -9.45 -10.63
CA MET A 95 8.80 -8.27 -11.49
C MET A 95 8.32 -8.49 -12.93
N LYS A 96 8.24 -9.75 -13.37
CA LYS A 96 7.82 -10.16 -14.71
C LYS A 96 6.41 -10.72 -14.76
N THR A 97 5.66 -10.68 -13.67
CA THR A 97 4.32 -11.28 -13.60
C THR A 97 3.25 -10.22 -13.33
N GLY A 98 2.01 -10.52 -13.68
CA GLY A 98 0.84 -9.71 -13.33
C GLY A 98 0.48 -8.71 -14.41
N ILE A 99 -0.22 -7.66 -14.02
CA ILE A 99 -0.60 -6.57 -14.92
C ILE A 99 -0.09 -5.24 -14.40
N HIS A 100 0.18 -4.33 -15.32
CA HIS A 100 0.45 -2.94 -15.02
C HIS A 100 -0.12 -2.07 -16.12
N GLY A 101 -0.24 -0.77 -15.90
CA GLY A 101 -0.72 0.12 -16.94
C GLY A 101 -0.92 1.52 -16.41
N ARG A 102 -1.46 2.38 -17.27
CA ARG A 102 -1.79 3.77 -16.97
C ARG A 102 -3.21 4.12 -17.35
N ILE A 103 -3.77 5.10 -16.66
CA ILE A 103 -5.18 5.50 -16.84
C ILE A 103 -5.26 6.98 -17.18
N PHE A 104 -5.80 7.29 -18.36
CA PHE A 104 -5.90 8.65 -18.87
C PHE A 104 -7.33 9.04 -19.22
N SER A 105 -7.60 10.34 -19.18
CA SER A 105 -8.85 10.93 -19.66
C SER A 105 -8.89 11.02 -21.18
N SER A 106 -10.03 10.72 -21.80
CA SER A 106 -10.18 10.78 -23.25
C SER A 106 -10.20 12.21 -23.82
N ASP A 107 -10.63 13.18 -23.03
CA ASP A 107 -10.86 14.58 -23.43
C ASP A 107 -9.59 15.43 -23.34
N GLU A 108 -8.95 15.45 -22.17
CA GLU A 108 -7.82 16.30 -21.83
C GLU A 108 -6.49 15.52 -21.82
N GLY A 109 -6.53 14.19 -21.96
CA GLY A 109 -5.33 13.35 -21.84
C GLY A 109 -4.71 13.33 -20.44
N LYS A 110 -5.41 13.85 -19.42
CA LYS A 110 -4.87 13.95 -18.06
C LYS A 110 -4.74 12.58 -17.37
N PRO A 111 -3.72 12.38 -16.54
CA PRO A 111 -3.62 11.20 -15.68
C PRO A 111 -4.80 11.15 -14.70
N LEU A 112 -5.36 9.96 -14.49
CA LEU A 112 -6.47 9.74 -13.57
C LEU A 112 -6.05 8.82 -12.41
N PRO A 113 -6.25 9.25 -11.13
CA PRO A 113 -6.09 8.39 -9.96
C PRO A 113 -7.28 7.43 -9.82
N ALA A 114 -7.55 6.64 -10.86
CA ALA A 114 -8.68 5.74 -10.93
C ALA A 114 -8.47 4.50 -10.05
N SER A 115 -9.56 3.83 -9.71
CA SER A 115 -9.60 2.58 -8.98
C SER A 115 -9.66 1.39 -9.94
N ILE A 116 -8.77 0.42 -9.77
CA ILE A 116 -8.69 -0.81 -10.56
C ILE A 116 -9.15 -1.97 -9.68
N ALA A 117 -10.12 -2.72 -10.17
CA ALA A 117 -10.60 -3.95 -9.56
C ALA A 117 -10.48 -5.11 -10.55
N ILE A 118 -10.23 -6.31 -10.02
CA ILE A 118 -10.28 -7.55 -10.79
C ILE A 118 -11.56 -8.28 -10.40
N LYS A 119 -12.42 -8.60 -11.35
CA LYS A 119 -13.68 -9.28 -11.06
C LYS A 119 -13.44 -10.59 -10.32
N GLY A 120 -14.18 -10.80 -9.24
CA GLY A 120 -14.02 -11.95 -8.35
C GLY A 120 -12.94 -11.78 -7.27
N LEU A 121 -12.03 -10.81 -7.41
CA LEU A 121 -11.09 -10.42 -6.37
C LEU A 121 -11.59 -9.13 -5.70
N ASN A 122 -12.16 -9.25 -4.51
CA ASN A 122 -12.68 -8.11 -3.75
C ASN A 122 -11.53 -7.37 -3.01
N SER A 123 -10.56 -6.90 -3.80
CA SER A 123 -9.44 -6.02 -3.43
C SER A 123 -9.23 -5.01 -4.56
N THR A 124 -9.38 -3.73 -4.25
CA THR A 124 -9.22 -2.63 -5.20
C THR A 124 -7.83 -2.01 -5.01
N ILE A 125 -7.17 -1.66 -6.10
CA ILE A 125 -5.94 -0.86 -6.08
C ILE A 125 -6.20 0.50 -6.72
N HIS A 126 -5.39 1.49 -6.40
CA HIS A 126 -5.52 2.84 -6.95
C HIS A 126 -4.31 3.18 -7.81
N ALA A 127 -4.57 3.76 -8.99
CA ALA A 127 -3.52 4.36 -9.79
C ALA A 127 -2.91 5.56 -9.05
N ARG A 128 -1.61 5.78 -9.22
CA ARG A 128 -0.92 6.92 -8.60
C ARG A 128 -1.41 8.24 -9.20
N GLU A 129 -1.53 9.27 -8.38
CA GLU A 129 -2.05 10.57 -8.83
C GLU A 129 -1.17 11.26 -9.88
N THR A 130 0.16 11.15 -9.76
CA THR A 130 1.10 11.88 -10.61
C THR A 130 1.36 11.21 -11.96
N LEU A 131 1.46 9.88 -11.99
CA LEU A 131 1.83 9.10 -13.18
C LEU A 131 0.66 8.29 -13.76
N ALA A 132 -0.47 8.23 -13.04
CA ALA A 132 -1.61 7.35 -13.31
C ALA A 132 -1.25 5.88 -13.50
N ASP A 133 -0.09 5.45 -13.02
CA ASP A 133 0.36 4.07 -13.13
C ASP A 133 -0.20 3.21 -12.00
N TYR A 134 -0.45 1.95 -12.33
CA TYR A 134 -0.87 0.93 -11.38
C TYR A 134 -0.16 -0.39 -11.66
N HIS A 135 -0.04 -1.21 -10.62
CA HIS A 135 0.56 -2.54 -10.69
C HIS A 135 -0.29 -3.52 -9.90
N ARG A 136 -0.54 -4.70 -10.47
CA ARG A 136 -1.29 -5.76 -9.82
C ARG A 136 -0.68 -7.12 -10.10
N LEU A 137 -0.16 -7.76 -9.06
CA LEU A 137 0.24 -9.17 -9.13
C LEU A 137 -1.00 -10.04 -9.33
N LEU A 138 -0.88 -10.96 -10.29
CA LEU A 138 -1.89 -11.96 -10.65
C LEU A 138 -1.17 -13.24 -11.06
N VAL A 139 -1.81 -14.38 -10.86
CA VAL A 139 -1.21 -15.68 -11.22
C VAL A 139 -1.21 -15.84 -12.75
N PRO A 140 -0.09 -16.21 -13.38
CA PRO A 140 -0.01 -16.55 -14.79
C PRO A 140 -1.02 -17.62 -15.23
N GLY A 141 -1.36 -17.64 -16.51
CA GLY A 141 -2.27 -18.62 -17.12
C GLY A 141 -3.76 -18.38 -16.85
N GLY A 142 -4.10 -17.39 -16.02
CA GLY A 142 -5.47 -17.05 -15.67
C GLY A 142 -6.17 -16.14 -16.68
N LYS A 143 -7.50 -16.27 -16.77
CA LYS A 143 -8.37 -15.30 -17.43
C LYS A 143 -8.90 -14.30 -16.41
N TYR A 144 -8.70 -13.01 -16.67
CA TYR A 144 -9.09 -11.95 -15.73
C TYR A 144 -9.96 -10.90 -16.44
N GLU A 145 -10.94 -10.36 -15.72
CA GLU A 145 -11.70 -9.18 -16.12
C GLU A 145 -11.26 -8.01 -15.24
N VAL A 146 -10.56 -7.06 -15.86
CA VAL A 146 -10.01 -5.86 -15.21
C VAL A 146 -10.99 -4.72 -15.40
N ILE A 147 -11.33 -4.03 -14.31
CA ILE A 147 -12.34 -2.97 -14.29
C ILE A 147 -11.70 -1.70 -13.72
N ALA A 148 -11.72 -0.62 -14.51
CA ALA A 148 -11.28 0.71 -14.10
C ALA A 148 -12.49 1.62 -13.82
N THR A 149 -12.47 2.28 -12.67
CA THR A 149 -13.56 3.15 -12.19
C THR A 149 -13.01 4.45 -11.63
N MET A 150 -13.68 5.56 -11.93
CA MET A 150 -13.31 6.90 -11.44
C MET A 150 -14.58 7.76 -11.39
N PRO A 151 -14.86 8.44 -10.27
CA PRO A 151 -15.98 9.38 -10.20
C PRO A 151 -15.93 10.42 -11.32
N GLY A 152 -17.06 10.65 -11.99
CA GLY A 152 -17.14 11.56 -13.14
C GLY A 152 -16.77 10.93 -14.48
N TYR A 153 -16.37 9.65 -14.52
CA TYR A 153 -16.03 8.93 -15.75
C TYR A 153 -16.87 7.67 -15.93
N LYS A 154 -17.10 7.27 -17.19
CA LYS A 154 -17.70 5.99 -17.51
C LYS A 154 -16.73 4.88 -17.14
N SER A 155 -17.23 3.89 -16.38
CA SER A 155 -16.43 2.72 -16.03
C SER A 155 -16.04 1.94 -17.29
N ARG A 156 -14.82 1.41 -17.32
CA ARG A 156 -14.29 0.62 -18.44
C ARG A 156 -13.85 -0.74 -17.91
N SER A 157 -14.09 -1.79 -18.69
CA SER A 157 -13.66 -3.14 -18.35
C SER A 157 -13.04 -3.82 -19.56
N THR A 158 -12.04 -4.66 -19.33
CA THR A 158 -11.40 -5.47 -20.36
C THR A 158 -11.14 -6.89 -19.85
N SER A 159 -11.26 -7.88 -20.74
CA SER A 159 -10.92 -9.27 -20.44
C SER A 159 -9.57 -9.61 -21.03
N ILE A 160 -8.68 -10.16 -20.21
CA ILE A 160 -7.32 -10.55 -20.60
C ILE A 160 -7.07 -12.03 -20.33
N MET A 161 -6.17 -12.62 -21.11
CA MET A 161 -5.54 -13.90 -20.82
C MET A 161 -4.10 -13.60 -20.41
N LEU A 162 -3.79 -13.74 -19.13
CA LEU A 162 -2.46 -13.44 -18.62
C LEU A 162 -1.52 -14.61 -18.92
N GLY A 163 -0.44 -14.34 -19.66
CA GLY A 163 0.62 -15.31 -19.90
C GLY A 163 1.61 -15.39 -18.73
N GLU A 164 2.79 -15.95 -18.98
CA GLU A 164 3.90 -15.99 -18.01
C GLU A 164 4.51 -14.61 -17.76
N GLU A 165 4.52 -13.75 -18.79
CA GLU A 165 5.07 -12.40 -18.72
C GLU A 165 3.99 -11.37 -18.36
N ALA A 166 4.43 -10.26 -17.76
CA ALA A 166 3.56 -9.17 -17.33
C ALA A 166 2.88 -8.52 -18.54
N MET A 167 1.63 -8.13 -18.36
CA MET A 167 0.82 -7.52 -19.42
C MET A 167 0.53 -6.05 -19.13
N THR A 168 0.79 -5.18 -20.12
CA THR A 168 0.34 -3.79 -20.09
C THR A 168 -1.17 -3.73 -20.38
N VAL A 169 -1.92 -3.11 -19.48
CA VAL A 169 -3.36 -2.92 -19.58
C VAL A 169 -3.69 -1.44 -19.30
N ASP A 170 -3.64 -0.62 -20.34
CA ASP A 170 -3.95 0.79 -20.22
C ASP A 170 -5.46 1.04 -20.37
N PHE A 171 -5.95 2.10 -19.72
CA PHE A 171 -7.33 2.54 -19.86
C PHE A 171 -7.39 4.01 -20.29
N VAL A 172 -8.28 4.29 -21.24
CA VAL A 172 -8.71 5.65 -21.57
C VAL A 172 -10.18 5.77 -21.16
N MET A 173 -10.47 6.69 -20.26
CA MET A 173 -11.80 6.85 -19.64
C MET A 173 -12.52 8.07 -20.20
N ASP A 174 -13.79 7.90 -20.56
CA ASP A 174 -14.60 9.00 -21.07
C ASP A 174 -15.32 9.72 -19.91
N PRO A 175 -15.33 11.06 -19.87
CA PRO A 175 -16.13 11.80 -18.91
C PRO A 175 -17.62 11.47 -19.05
N VAL A 176 -18.34 11.44 -17.93
CA VAL A 176 -19.80 11.41 -17.94
C VAL A 176 -20.28 12.82 -18.29
N ILE A 177 -20.59 13.05 -19.57
CA ILE A 177 -21.27 14.26 -20.00
C ILE A 177 -22.66 14.24 -19.38
N THR A 178 -22.86 15.04 -18.33
CA THR A 178 -24.21 15.29 -17.80
C THR A 178 -24.82 16.35 -18.71
N PRO A 179 -25.96 16.10 -19.38
CA PRO A 179 -26.65 17.14 -20.13
C PRO A 179 -27.25 18.13 -19.14
N ILE A 180 -26.45 19.10 -18.72
CA ILE A 180 -26.97 20.34 -18.15
C ILE A 180 -27.30 21.22 -19.35
N ASN A 181 -28.56 21.66 -19.45
CA ASN A 181 -29.01 22.71 -20.35
C ASN A 181 -27.89 23.73 -20.59
N SER A 182 -27.44 23.80 -21.85
CA SER A 182 -26.34 24.62 -22.33
C SER A 182 -26.62 26.14 -22.30
N PHE A 183 -27.42 26.64 -21.35
CA PHE A 183 -27.87 28.03 -21.32
C PHE A 183 -27.75 28.80 -20.00
N LEU A 184 -27.26 28.20 -18.90
CA LEU A 184 -26.94 28.98 -17.69
C LEU A 184 -25.65 28.53 -17.02
N GLN A 185 -24.53 28.58 -17.76
CA GLN A 185 -23.21 28.71 -17.13
C GLN A 185 -22.24 29.52 -18.00
N ARG A 186 -22.76 30.51 -18.73
CA ARG A 186 -21.98 31.68 -19.14
C ARG A 186 -22.23 32.78 -18.10
N GLY A 187 -21.82 32.50 -16.87
CA GLY A 187 -22.08 33.35 -15.70
C GLY A 187 -21.08 33.07 -14.60
N TRP A 188 -20.01 33.86 -14.60
CA TRP A 188 -18.96 33.98 -13.57
C TRP A 188 -17.96 32.83 -13.41
N SER A 189 -16.87 32.90 -14.17
CA SER A 189 -15.54 32.60 -13.64
C SER A 189 -14.80 33.92 -13.43
N CYS A 190 -14.91 34.43 -12.20
CA CYS A 190 -13.92 35.26 -11.50
C CYS A 190 -14.53 35.62 -10.14
N SER A 191 -14.45 34.70 -9.19
CA SER A 191 -14.46 35.05 -7.77
C SER A 191 -13.25 34.41 -7.13
N LEU A 192 -12.42 35.29 -6.60
CA LEU A 192 -11.33 35.06 -5.66
C LEU A 192 -11.70 34.03 -4.57
N PRO A 193 -10.70 33.40 -3.94
CA PRO A 193 -10.94 32.47 -2.84
C PRO A 193 -11.74 33.16 -1.73
N GLY A 194 -12.87 32.54 -1.35
CA GLY A 194 -13.71 33.00 -0.25
C GLY A 194 -12.94 33.07 1.08
N PRO A 195 -13.53 33.69 2.12
CA PRO A 195 -12.85 34.23 3.30
C PRO A 195 -12.27 33.17 4.27
N HIS A 196 -12.19 31.91 3.86
CA HIS A 196 -11.68 30.82 4.71
C HIS A 196 -10.17 30.89 4.94
N LEU A 197 -9.38 31.41 4.00
CA LEU A 197 -7.93 31.57 4.20
C LEU A 197 -7.63 32.71 5.18
N GLU A 198 -8.27 33.86 5.02
CA GLU A 198 -8.18 35.01 5.92
C GLU A 198 -8.60 34.64 7.35
N VAL A 199 -9.73 33.94 7.51
CA VAL A 199 -10.20 33.47 8.82
C VAL A 199 -9.22 32.46 9.43
N PHE A 200 -8.61 31.59 8.62
CA PHE A 200 -7.59 30.65 9.08
C PHE A 200 -6.31 31.37 9.55
N PHE A 201 -5.83 32.37 8.80
CA PHE A 201 -4.69 33.19 9.20
C PHE A 201 -4.98 33.99 10.47
N ILE A 202 -6.19 34.55 10.61
CA ILE A 202 -6.61 35.25 11.83
C ILE A 202 -6.65 34.28 13.02
N LEU A 203 -7.19 33.07 12.85
CA LEU A 203 -7.21 32.04 13.90
C LEU A 203 -5.80 31.62 14.32
N VAL A 204 -4.89 31.42 13.36
CA VAL A 204 -3.48 31.09 13.64
C VAL A 204 -2.78 32.25 14.36
N LEU A 205 -3.01 33.50 13.94
CA LEU A 205 -2.42 34.68 14.61
C LEU A 205 -2.96 34.87 16.03
N VAL A 206 -4.25 34.62 16.27
CA VAL A 206 -4.84 34.65 17.61
C VAL A 206 -4.26 33.54 18.48
N LEU A 207 -4.09 32.32 17.96
CA LEU A 207 -3.48 31.23 18.71
C LEU A 207 -2.01 31.49 19.04
N VAL A 208 -1.23 32.03 18.11
CA VAL A 208 0.18 32.40 18.31
C VAL A 208 0.32 33.54 19.31
N SER A 209 -0.54 34.55 19.25
CA SER A 209 -0.52 35.68 20.21
C SER A 209 -0.95 35.25 21.61
N VAL A 210 -1.98 34.40 21.75
CA VAL A 210 -2.35 33.80 23.05
C VAL A 210 -1.20 32.95 23.60
N PHE A 211 -0.53 32.16 22.77
CA PHE A 211 0.63 31.36 23.16
C PHE A 211 1.82 32.23 23.61
N LEU A 212 2.12 33.31 22.88
CA LEU A 212 3.13 34.30 23.26
C LEU A 212 2.77 35.02 24.56
N CYS A 213 1.50 35.41 24.76
CA CYS A 213 1.03 35.96 26.02
C CYS A 213 1.16 34.95 27.18
N PHE A 214 0.95 33.66 26.93
CA PHE A 214 1.16 32.60 27.92
C PHE A 214 2.64 32.42 28.26
N LEU A 215 3.54 32.50 27.27
CA LEU A 215 4.99 32.47 27.45
C LEU A 215 5.51 33.70 28.19
N LEU A 216 4.98 34.89 27.90
CA LEU A 216 5.31 36.15 28.58
C LEU A 216 4.77 36.14 30.01
N LYS A 217 3.55 35.67 30.26
CA LYS A 217 3.03 35.44 31.62
C LYS A 217 3.86 34.39 32.38
N ARG A 218 4.28 33.30 31.73
CA ARG A 218 5.21 32.33 32.32
C ARG A 218 6.55 32.97 32.69
N ARG A 219 7.14 33.82 31.84
CA ARG A 219 8.36 34.57 32.18
C ARG A 219 8.17 35.50 33.38
N VAL A 220 7.02 36.16 33.50
CA VAL A 220 6.71 37.03 34.66
C VAL A 220 6.50 36.21 35.94
N VAL A 221 5.87 35.04 35.87
CA VAL A 221 5.70 34.12 37.01
C VAL A 221 7.02 33.43 37.41
N LEU A 222 7.92 33.15 36.46
CA LEU A 222 9.26 32.60 36.71
C LEU A 222 10.23 33.62 37.34
N ASN A 223 9.98 34.93 37.19
CA ASN A 223 10.81 36.00 37.77
C ASN A 223 10.41 36.38 39.21
N TYR A 224 9.42 35.70 39.81
CA TYR A 224 9.25 35.74 41.27
C TYR A 224 10.22 34.73 41.91
N PRO A 225 11.14 35.16 42.80
CA PRO A 225 12.08 34.24 43.41
C PRO A 225 11.34 33.33 44.40
N LYS A 226 10.97 32.12 43.97
CA LYS A 226 10.59 31.04 44.88
C LYS A 226 11.86 30.36 45.39
N GLN A 227 12.00 30.47 46.70
CA GLN A 227 13.02 29.86 47.55
C GLN A 227 13.28 28.38 47.19
N ARG A 228 14.56 28.04 47.08
CA ARG A 228 15.16 26.70 46.93
C ARG A 228 14.46 25.63 47.78
N GLN A 229 14.08 24.50 47.15
CA GLN A 229 14.33 23.16 47.70
C GLN A 229 14.62 22.13 46.59
N THR A 230 15.62 21.29 46.87
CA THR A 230 16.30 20.30 46.02
C THR A 230 15.57 18.94 45.97
N LYS A 231 15.57 18.24 44.82
CA LYS A 231 16.15 16.87 44.61
C LYS A 231 15.57 16.09 43.40
N ARG A 232 16.51 15.42 42.71
CA ARG A 232 16.51 14.11 42.01
C ARG A 232 15.71 13.86 40.71
N SER A 233 16.44 13.29 39.76
CA SER A 233 16.08 12.69 38.48
C SER A 233 15.70 11.20 38.61
N VAL A 234 14.70 10.73 37.84
CA VAL A 234 14.52 9.32 37.42
C VAL A 234 13.82 9.26 36.05
N LEU A 235 14.28 8.35 35.20
CA LEU A 235 13.78 7.94 33.87
C LEU A 235 12.85 6.72 34.03
N GLY A 236 11.76 6.62 33.25
CA GLY A 236 10.84 5.48 33.25
C GLY A 236 10.62 4.92 31.85
N VAL A 237 10.66 3.59 31.76
CA VAL A 237 10.49 2.69 30.60
C VAL A 237 9.15 2.89 29.90
#